data_AF-A0A7C1KWD6-F1
#
_entry.id   AF-A0A7C1KWD6-F1
#
_cell.length_a   1.000
_cell.length_b   1.000
_cell.length_c   1.000
_cell.angle_alpha   90.00
_cell.angle_beta   90.00
_cell.angle_gamma   90.00
#
_symmetry.space_group_name_H-M   'P 1'
#
loop_
_entity.id
_entity.type
_entity.pdbx_description
1 polymer ?
#
loop_
_entity_poly.entity_id
_entity_poly.type
_entity_poly.pdbx_seq_one_letter_code
_entity_poly.pdbx_strand_id
1 'polypeptide(L)'
;MKKDLVDRRSFFKKAGLFTAGTFLPNKIDNSSAGQKPHGFYEDNILMRTLGRTGLKVSAIGIGTIPLFRSSYEEHKAVIDKGQELGINIIDTARAYNKGISEEYVGKA
;
A
#
# COMPACT_ATOMS: atom_id res chain seq x y z
N MET A 1 18.15 -15.29 -38.56
CA MET A 1 17.15 -14.28 -38.15
C MET A 1 17.46 -13.87 -36.71
N LYS A 2 18.25 -12.81 -36.51
CA LYS A 2 18.53 -12.24 -35.17
C LYS A 2 17.43 -11.20 -34.90
N LYS A 3 16.70 -11.33 -33.80
CA LYS A 3 15.71 -10.34 -33.39
C LYS A 3 16.47 -9.19 -32.73
N ASP A 4 16.52 -8.03 -33.40
CA ASP A 4 17.04 -6.80 -32.81
C ASP A 4 16.06 -6.35 -31.72
N LEU A 5 16.38 -6.71 -30.48
CA LEU A 5 15.63 -6.32 -29.29
C LEU A 5 15.90 -4.84 -29.03
N VAL A 6 14.92 -3.99 -29.35
CA VAL A 6 14.95 -2.57 -29.02
C VAL A 6 15.10 -2.43 -27.49
N ASP A 7 16.21 -1.86 -27.06
CA ASP A 7 16.52 -1.64 -25.64
C ASP A 7 15.57 -0.58 -25.04
N ARG A 8 14.96 -0.89 -23.89
CA ARG A 8 14.01 -0.02 -23.19
C ARG A 8 14.58 1.38 -22.92
N ARG A 9 15.89 1.52 -22.67
CA ARG A 9 16.52 2.84 -22.50
C ARG A 9 16.52 3.67 -23.77
N SER A 10 16.71 3.04 -24.93
CA SER A 10 16.65 3.73 -26.22
C SER A 10 15.23 4.11 -26.62
N PHE A 11 14.23 3.32 -26.20
CA PHE A 11 12.82 3.69 -26.32
C PHE A 11 12.48 4.93 -25.50
N PHE A 12 12.82 4.98 -24.20
CA PHE A 12 12.49 6.14 -23.35
C PHE A 12 13.16 7.44 -23.80
N LYS A 13 14.41 7.38 -24.32
CA LYS A 13 15.09 8.56 -24.86
C LYS A 13 14.43 9.10 -26.13
N LYS A 14 13.95 8.22 -27.02
CA LYS A 14 13.29 8.63 -28.27
C LYS A 14 11.84 9.07 -28.05
N ALA A 15 11.09 8.35 -27.21
CA ALA A 15 9.71 8.68 -26.90
C ALA A 15 9.59 10.00 -26.12
N GLY A 16 10.47 10.25 -25.14
CA GLY A 16 10.44 11.49 -24.35
C GLY A 16 10.70 12.77 -25.16
N LEU A 17 11.45 12.66 -26.27
CA LEU A 17 11.75 13.79 -27.14
C LEU A 17 10.58 14.12 -28.10
N PHE A 18 9.81 13.10 -28.51
CA PHE A 18 8.70 13.29 -29.44
C PHE A 18 7.48 13.94 -28.77
N THR A 19 7.21 13.61 -27.50
CA THR A 19 6.06 14.18 -26.77
C THR A 19 6.27 15.64 -26.39
N ALA A 20 7.51 16.06 -26.13
CA ALA A 20 7.82 17.44 -25.72
C ALA A 20 7.47 18.48 -26.80
N GLY A 21 7.51 18.11 -28.08
CA GLY A 21 7.24 19.02 -29.20
C GLY A 21 5.75 19.25 -29.52
N THR A 22 4.83 18.47 -28.95
CA THR A 22 3.38 18.54 -29.25
C THR A 22 2.52 18.96 -28.05
N PHE A 23 3.11 19.46 -26.96
CA PHE A 23 2.34 20.00 -25.84
C PHE A 23 1.71 21.35 -26.23
N LEU A 24 0.55 21.28 -26.88
CA LEU A 24 -0.46 22.33 -26.82
C LEU A 24 -0.77 22.63 -25.35
N PRO A 25 -0.95 23.91 -24.95
CA PRO A 25 -1.37 24.26 -23.60
C PRO A 25 -2.86 23.93 -23.47
N ASN A 26 -3.19 22.64 -23.41
CA ASN A 26 -4.45 22.24 -22.81
C ASN A 26 -4.37 22.67 -21.35
N LYS A 27 -5.34 23.49 -20.93
CA LYS A 27 -5.56 23.82 -19.52
C LYS A 27 -5.32 22.56 -18.70
N ILE A 28 -4.25 22.56 -17.92
CA ILE A 28 -4.11 21.63 -16.82
C ILE A 28 -5.20 22.08 -15.86
N ASP A 29 -6.39 21.51 -16.01
CA ASP A 29 -7.40 21.58 -14.98
C ASP A 29 -6.77 20.92 -13.76
N ASN A 30 -6.27 21.75 -12.84
CA ASN A 30 -5.92 21.38 -11.47
C ASN A 30 -7.19 21.03 -10.68
N SER A 31 -8.09 20.25 -11.28
CA SER A 31 -9.26 19.65 -10.64
C SER A 31 -8.88 18.46 -9.76
N SER A 32 -7.58 18.18 -9.60
CA SER A 32 -7.04 17.34 -8.53
C SER A 32 -7.13 18.01 -7.15
N ALA A 33 -8.13 18.86 -6.91
CA ALA A 33 -8.63 19.13 -5.57
C ALA A 33 -9.23 17.82 -5.04
N GLY A 34 -8.34 16.99 -4.47
CA GLY A 34 -8.58 15.77 -3.70
C GLY A 34 -9.85 15.02 -4.04
N GLN A 35 -9.75 14.05 -4.96
CA GLN A 35 -10.81 13.05 -5.11
C GLN A 35 -11.12 12.47 -3.72
N LYS A 36 -12.39 12.53 -3.30
CA LYS A 36 -12.78 12.02 -1.98
C LYS A 36 -12.32 10.56 -1.87
N PRO A 37 -11.64 10.18 -0.78
CA PRO A 37 -11.17 8.81 -0.65
C PRO A 37 -12.35 7.85 -0.67
N HIS A 38 -12.20 6.71 -1.35
CA HIS A 38 -13.19 5.65 -1.28
C HIS A 38 -13.26 5.11 0.16
N GLY A 39 -14.38 5.33 0.83
CA GLY A 39 -14.59 4.97 2.24
C GLY A 39 -15.34 6.06 3.00
N PHE A 40 -15.31 5.95 4.33
CA PHE A 40 -15.84 6.94 5.27
C PHE A 40 -14.85 7.08 6.43
N TYR A 41 -14.86 8.23 7.11
CA TYR A 41 -14.05 8.41 8.31
C TYR A 41 -14.83 8.00 9.56
N GLU A 42 -14.19 7.26 10.45
CA GLU A 42 -14.65 6.90 11.79
C GLU A 42 -13.47 7.18 12.73
N ASP A 43 -13.64 7.97 13.79
CA ASP A 43 -12.55 8.33 14.72
C ASP A 43 -11.25 8.85 14.06
N ASN A 44 -11.38 9.66 13.00
CA ASN A 44 -10.27 10.16 12.17
C ASN A 44 -9.48 9.11 11.37
N ILE A 45 -9.89 7.84 11.36
CA ILE A 45 -9.34 6.82 10.47
C ILE A 45 -10.25 6.61 9.26
N LEU A 46 -9.64 6.49 8.08
CA LEU A 46 -10.37 6.14 6.86
C LEU A 46 -10.73 4.65 6.92
N MET A 47 -12.02 4.34 6.85
CA MET A 47 -12.59 2.99 6.88
C MET A 47 -13.21 2.61 5.54
N ARG A 48 -13.27 1.30 5.26
CA ARG A 48 -13.89 0.71 4.06
C ARG A 48 -14.70 -0.52 4.43
N THR A 49 -15.77 -0.80 3.70
CA THR A 49 -16.47 -2.09 3.79
C THR A 49 -15.69 -3.16 3.03
N LEU A 50 -15.39 -4.29 3.67
CA LEU A 50 -14.68 -5.40 3.05
C LEU A 50 -15.62 -6.15 2.09
N GLY A 51 -15.55 -5.83 0.80
CA GLY A 51 -16.39 -6.45 -0.22
C GLY A 51 -17.88 -6.32 0.10
N ARG A 52 -18.60 -7.45 0.09
CA ARG A 52 -20.05 -7.52 0.42
C ARG A 52 -20.30 -8.11 1.82
N THR A 53 -19.29 -8.12 2.70
CA THR A 53 -19.38 -8.78 4.00
C THR A 53 -20.05 -7.93 5.08
N GLY A 54 -20.12 -6.62 4.88
CA GLY A 54 -20.56 -5.66 5.91
C GLY A 54 -19.48 -5.35 6.97
N LEU A 55 -18.34 -6.06 6.97
CA LEU A 55 -17.23 -5.77 7.87
C LEU A 55 -16.58 -4.43 7.51
N LYS A 56 -16.35 -3.60 8.52
CA LYS A 56 -15.62 -2.34 8.37
C LYS A 56 -14.15 -2.55 8.71
N VAL A 57 -13.26 -2.23 7.77
CA VAL A 57 -11.81 -2.33 7.95
C VAL A 57 -11.15 -0.98 7.75
N SER A 58 -10.10 -0.70 8.52
CA SER A 58 -9.25 0.45 8.30
C SER A 58 -8.62 0.39 6.90
N ALA A 59 -8.48 1.53 6.25
CA ALA A 59 -7.89 1.63 4.91
C ALA A 59 -6.38 1.31 4.91
N ILE A 60 -5.75 1.37 6.09
CA ILE A 60 -4.38 0.95 6.37
C ILE A 60 -4.42 -0.28 7.28
N GLY A 61 -3.54 -1.25 7.00
CA GLY A 61 -3.39 -2.48 7.77
C GLY A 61 -1.95 -2.75 8.19
N ILE A 62 -1.77 -3.65 9.15
CA ILE A 62 -0.45 -4.09 9.62
C ILE A 62 -0.11 -5.42 8.93
N GLY A 63 0.91 -5.42 8.07
CA GLY A 63 1.47 -6.65 7.52
C GLY A 63 2.68 -7.11 8.33
N THR A 64 2.71 -8.38 8.73
CA THR A 64 3.75 -8.87 9.63
C THR A 64 4.94 -9.53 8.93
N ILE A 65 4.95 -9.63 7.59
CA ILE A 65 6.10 -10.16 6.83
C ILE A 65 7.44 -9.49 7.18
N PRO A 66 7.54 -8.15 7.20
CA PRO A 66 8.82 -7.49 7.45
C PRO A 66 9.33 -7.71 8.88
N LEU A 67 8.42 -7.99 9.80
CA LEU A 67 8.70 -8.03 11.22
C LEU A 67 9.53 -9.27 11.62
N PHE A 68 9.74 -10.27 10.75
CA PHE A 68 10.63 -11.41 11.05
C PHE A 68 12.07 -11.02 11.39
N ARG A 69 12.47 -9.80 11.00
CA ARG A 69 13.81 -9.26 11.24
C ARG A 69 13.91 -8.44 12.53
N SER A 70 12.80 -8.25 13.23
CA SER A 70 12.71 -7.48 14.46
C SER A 70 12.42 -8.37 15.67
N SER A 71 12.74 -7.87 16.85
CA SER A 71 12.42 -8.50 18.13
C SER A 71 10.91 -8.58 18.36
N TYR A 72 10.52 -9.36 19.38
CA TYR A 72 9.13 -9.40 19.85
C TYR A 72 8.67 -8.03 20.36
N GLU A 73 9.51 -7.31 21.11
CA GLU A 73 9.15 -5.99 21.66
C GLU A 73 8.86 -4.97 20.55
N GLU A 74 9.63 -5.00 19.45
CA GLU A 74 9.37 -4.16 18.29
C GLU A 74 8.06 -4.53 17.57
N HIS A 75 7.75 -5.83 17.46
CA HIS A 75 6.44 -6.26 16.93
C HIS A 75 5.30 -5.75 17.80
N LYS A 76 5.40 -5.97 19.12
CA LYS A 76 4.38 -5.57 20.08
C LYS A 76 4.16 -4.06 19.99
N ALA A 77 5.23 -3.27 19.97
CA ALA A 77 5.14 -1.82 19.84
C ALA A 77 4.42 -1.38 18.56
N VAL A 78 4.63 -2.07 17.43
CA VAL A 78 3.92 -1.78 16.17
C VAL A 78 2.44 -2.13 16.25
N ILE A 79 2.09 -3.29 16.84
CA ILE A 79 0.71 -3.73 17.00
C ILE A 79 -0.04 -2.81 17.96
N ASP A 80 0.51 -2.56 19.15
CA ASP A 80 -0.03 -1.65 20.15
C ASP A 80 -0.27 -0.27 19.52
N LYS A 81 0.75 0.26 18.80
CA LYS A 81 0.62 1.58 18.20
C LYS A 81 -0.42 1.62 17.09
N GLY A 82 -0.52 0.56 16.29
CA GLY A 82 -1.54 0.46 15.25
C GLY A 82 -2.95 0.43 15.84
N GLN A 83 -3.14 -0.31 16.93
CA GLN A 83 -4.41 -0.36 17.65
C GLN A 83 -4.79 1.01 18.24
N GLU A 84 -3.84 1.72 18.86
CA GLU A 84 -4.04 3.10 19.33
C GLU A 84 -4.49 4.06 18.21
N LEU A 85 -4.01 3.82 16.99
CA LEU A 85 -4.36 4.62 15.80
C LEU A 85 -5.68 4.17 15.14
N GLY A 86 -6.36 3.15 15.67
CA GLY A 86 -7.63 2.63 15.15
C GLY A 86 -7.49 1.59 14.03
N ILE A 87 -6.29 1.07 13.75
CA ILE A 87 -6.08 0.02 12.76
C ILE A 87 -6.71 -1.28 13.28
N ASN A 88 -7.51 -1.94 12.44
CA ASN A 88 -8.27 -3.14 12.84
C ASN A 88 -8.05 -4.36 11.93
N ILE A 89 -7.03 -4.31 11.07
CA ILE A 89 -6.68 -5.40 10.16
C ILE A 89 -5.19 -5.72 10.28
N ILE A 90 -4.90 -7.00 10.55
CA ILE A 90 -3.57 -7.56 10.67
C ILE A 90 -3.45 -8.71 9.67
N ASP A 91 -2.43 -8.65 8.81
CA ASP A 91 -2.07 -9.72 7.88
C ASP A 91 -0.93 -10.56 8.46
N THR A 92 -1.19 -11.85 8.65
CA THR A 92 -0.24 -12.86 9.13
C THR A 92 -0.47 -14.19 8.41
N ALA A 93 0.49 -15.13 8.50
CA ALA A 93 0.33 -16.48 7.97
C ALA A 93 1.31 -17.47 8.62
N ARG A 94 0.98 -18.76 8.64
CA ARG A 94 1.92 -19.83 9.06
C ARG A 94 3.28 -19.80 8.34
N ALA A 95 3.31 -19.42 7.07
CA ALA A 95 4.56 -19.34 6.30
C ALA A 95 5.49 -18.21 6.78
N TYR A 96 4.96 -17.26 7.56
CA TYR A 96 5.66 -16.09 8.06
C TYR A 96 6.57 -16.50 9.22
N ASN A 97 7.85 -16.72 8.88
CA ASN A 97 8.89 -17.21 9.79
C ASN A 97 8.50 -18.48 10.55
N LYS A 98 8.01 -19.50 9.83
CA LYS A 98 7.61 -20.81 10.39
C LYS A 98 6.56 -20.69 11.53
N GLY A 99 5.68 -19.70 11.48
CA GLY A 99 4.61 -19.48 12.46
C GLY A 99 4.97 -18.51 13.59
N ILE A 100 6.22 -18.04 13.66
CA ILE A 100 6.63 -17.06 14.70
C ILE A 100 5.81 -15.77 14.61
N SER A 101 5.41 -15.36 13.41
CA SER A 101 4.55 -14.19 13.25
C SER A 101 3.17 -14.36 13.89
N GLU A 102 2.56 -15.54 13.78
CA GLU A 102 1.27 -15.84 14.40
C GLU A 102 1.42 -15.88 15.93
N GLU A 103 2.53 -16.45 16.42
CA GLU A 103 2.85 -16.46 17.84
C GLU A 103 3.04 -15.05 18.42
N TYR A 104 3.74 -14.16 17.70
CA TYR A 104 3.97 -12.80 18.16
C TYR A 104 2.70 -11.95 18.14
N VAL A 105 1.89 -12.07 17.07
CA VAL A 105 0.57 -11.41 17.03
C VAL A 105 -0.34 -11.91 18.16
N GLY A 106 -0.32 -13.21 18.46
CA GLY A 106 -1.15 -13.77 19.54
C GLY A 106 -0.69 -13.42 20.96
N LYS A 107 0.58 -13.00 21.14
CA LYS A 107 1.13 -12.57 22.44
C LYS A 107 0.98 -11.06 22.69
N ALA A 108 0.95 -10.27 21.63
CA ALA A 108 0.84 -8.81 21.70
C ALA A 108 -0.51 -8.38 22.28
#